data_AF-A0A6L5ELN0-F1
#
_entry.id   AF-A0A6L5ELN0-F1
#
_cell.length_a   1.000
_cell.length_b   1.000
_cell.length_c   1.000
_cell.angle_alpha   90.00
_cell.angle_beta   90.00
_cell.angle_gamma   90.00
#
_symmetry.space_group_name_H-M   'P 1'
#
loop_
_entity.id
_entity.type
_entity.pdbx_description
1 polymer ?
#
loop_
_entity_poly.entity_id
_entity_poly.type
_entity_poly.pdbx_seq_one_letter_code
_entity_poly.pdbx_strand_id
1 'polypeptide(L)'
;MRGPVPKRSDQRVRRNVTPEVTRIAGAAQVRPPAEDRSWHIAAKRWYRSLRHSGQAIFYEPSDWAHAQLCATLLSDEMRREKPRAGMISQILSMMTDLLTTEGARRRVRVELERAGQHDDGAEVVTIAPEAIYG
;
A
#
# COMPACT_ATOMS: atom_id res chain seq x y z
N MET A 1 9.63 -19.27 7.38
CA MET A 1 10.51 -18.60 6.40
C MET A 1 9.66 -18.28 5.17
N ARG A 2 9.51 -17.02 4.77
CA ARG A 2 8.70 -16.63 3.59
C ARG A 2 9.53 -16.88 2.32
N GLY A 3 8.94 -17.54 1.32
CA GLY A 3 9.61 -17.88 0.06
C GLY A 3 10.11 -16.67 -0.73
N PRO A 4 10.98 -16.88 -1.74
CA PRO A 4 11.51 -15.82 -2.58
C PRO A 4 10.39 -15.00 -3.24
N VAL A 5 10.65 -13.70 -3.46
CA VAL A 5 9.67 -12.79 -4.08
C VAL A 5 9.32 -13.30 -5.48
N PRO A 6 8.03 -13.43 -5.85
CA PRO A 6 7.64 -13.89 -7.18
C PRO A 6 8.17 -12.98 -8.31
N LYS A 7 8.44 -13.59 -9.48
CA LYS A 7 8.77 -12.88 -10.73
C LYS A 7 7.55 -12.10 -11.25
N ARG A 8 7.79 -11.05 -12.04
CA ARG A 8 6.73 -10.29 -12.70
C ARG A 8 5.95 -11.15 -13.69
N SER A 9 4.73 -10.71 -14.00
CA SER A 9 3.77 -11.44 -14.84
C SER A 9 4.29 -11.69 -16.26
N ASP A 10 4.99 -10.71 -16.86
CA ASP A 10 5.74 -10.79 -18.12
C ASP A 10 6.80 -11.93 -18.16
N GLN A 11 7.21 -12.41 -16.99
CA GLN A 11 8.24 -13.46 -16.81
C GLN A 11 7.65 -14.82 -16.42
N ARG A 12 6.32 -15.03 -16.53
CA ARG A 12 5.63 -16.25 -16.08
C ARG A 12 4.77 -16.89 -17.18
N VAL A 13 4.79 -18.24 -17.26
CA VAL A 13 3.86 -19.04 -18.08
C VAL A 13 2.65 -19.46 -17.22
N ARG A 14 1.41 -19.16 -17.63
CA ARG A 14 0.17 -19.43 -16.86
C ARG A 14 -0.34 -20.87 -17.03
N ARG A 15 -0.86 -21.49 -15.95
CA ARG A 15 -1.42 -22.87 -15.98
C ARG A 15 -2.74 -23.11 -15.20
N ASN A 16 -3.33 -22.14 -14.47
CA ASN A 16 -4.44 -22.46 -13.55
C ASN A 16 -5.76 -21.71 -13.78
N VAL A 17 -6.87 -22.38 -13.42
CA VAL A 17 -8.26 -21.90 -13.36
C VAL A 17 -8.46 -20.91 -12.20
N THR A 18 -9.32 -19.90 -12.40
CA THR A 18 -9.57 -18.81 -11.43
C THR A 18 -10.82 -19.10 -10.59
N PRO A 19 -10.75 -19.02 -9.24
CA PRO A 19 -11.92 -19.19 -8.37
C PRO A 19 -12.87 -17.99 -8.44
N GLU A 20 -14.17 -18.23 -8.22
CA GLU A 20 -15.17 -17.15 -8.08
C GLU A 20 -14.95 -16.33 -6.79
N VAL A 21 -15.18 -15.02 -6.88
CA VAL A 21 -15.01 -14.06 -5.77
C VAL A 21 -16.34 -13.38 -5.47
N THR A 22 -16.79 -13.44 -4.22
CA THR A 22 -17.94 -12.66 -3.73
C THR A 22 -17.53 -11.20 -3.52
N ARG A 23 -18.30 -10.25 -4.06
CA ARG A 23 -18.04 -8.81 -3.95
C ARG A 23 -18.99 -8.16 -2.94
N ILE A 24 -18.46 -7.33 -2.05
CA ILE A 24 -19.22 -6.53 -1.07
C ILE A 24 -18.92 -5.06 -1.36
N ALA A 25 -19.91 -4.18 -1.16
CA ALA A 25 -19.74 -2.75 -1.34
C ALA A 25 -18.73 -2.16 -0.34
N GLY A 26 -17.80 -1.34 -0.84
CA GLY A 26 -16.91 -0.51 -0.03
C GLY A 26 -17.51 0.86 0.29
N ALA A 27 -16.75 1.72 0.97
CA ALA A 27 -17.18 3.09 1.22
C ALA A 27 -17.29 3.91 -0.08
N ALA A 28 -18.36 4.69 -0.22
CA ALA A 28 -18.65 5.45 -1.45
C ALA A 28 -17.60 6.52 -1.78
N GLN A 29 -17.01 7.16 -0.76
CA GLN A 29 -15.89 8.07 -0.90
C GLN A 29 -14.95 7.88 0.29
N VAL A 30 -13.68 7.61 0.03
CA VAL A 30 -12.67 7.48 1.07
C VAL A 30 -11.76 8.70 1.05
N ARG A 31 -11.84 9.51 2.11
CA ARG A 31 -10.94 10.66 2.32
C ARG A 31 -9.86 10.26 3.31
N PRO A 32 -8.57 10.29 2.92
CA PRO A 32 -7.52 9.90 3.85
C PRO A 32 -7.41 10.92 4.99
N PRO A 33 -7.44 10.48 6.27
CA PRO A 33 -7.36 11.36 7.44
C PRO A 33 -6.10 12.22 7.44
N ALA A 34 -6.19 13.43 7.96
CA ALA A 34 -5.02 14.29 8.15
C ALA A 34 -3.95 13.57 8.97
N GLU A 35 -2.68 13.84 8.65
CA GLU A 35 -1.58 13.37 9.47
C GLU A 35 -1.52 14.13 10.81
N ASP A 36 -0.94 13.50 11.83
CA ASP A 36 -0.67 14.20 13.07
C ASP A 36 0.58 15.09 12.92
N ARG A 37 0.43 16.36 13.31
CA ARG A 37 1.52 17.36 13.33
C ARG A 37 2.61 16.99 14.33
N SER A 38 2.32 16.20 15.35
CA SER A 38 3.31 15.74 16.32
C SER A 38 4.30 14.74 15.71
N TRP A 39 3.86 13.93 14.73
CA TRP A 39 4.62 12.78 14.24
C TRP A 39 6.04 13.15 13.75
N HIS A 40 6.95 12.21 13.96
CA HIS A 40 8.30 12.24 13.43
C HIS A 40 8.29 12.40 11.90
N ILE A 41 9.28 13.12 11.35
CA ILE A 41 9.34 13.46 9.92
C ILE A 41 9.30 12.23 9.00
N ALA A 42 9.93 11.13 9.41
CA ALA A 42 9.91 9.88 8.65
C ALA A 42 8.49 9.27 8.57
N ALA A 43 7.75 9.30 9.67
CA ALA A 43 6.38 8.79 9.72
C ALA A 43 5.44 9.63 8.85
N LYS A 44 5.56 10.97 8.90
CA LYS A 44 4.82 11.88 8.01
C LYS A 44 5.11 11.60 6.54
N ARG A 45 6.39 11.50 6.16
CA ARG A 45 6.79 11.20 4.78
C ARG A 45 6.22 9.88 4.30
N TRP A 46 6.28 8.84 5.14
CA TRP A 46 5.71 7.54 4.82
C TRP A 46 4.18 7.61 4.69
N TYR A 47 3.47 8.19 5.66
CA TYR A 47 2.00 8.28 5.62
C TYR A 47 1.49 9.10 4.42
N ARG A 48 2.16 10.21 4.08
CA ARG A 48 1.84 11.00 2.89
C ARG A 48 2.05 10.22 1.60
N SER A 49 3.10 9.39 1.52
CA SER A 49 3.40 8.63 0.30
C SER A 49 2.30 7.64 -0.07
N LEU A 50 1.54 7.16 0.92
CA LEU A 50 0.37 6.30 0.70
C LEU A 50 -0.63 6.95 -0.25
N ARG A 51 -0.90 8.25 -0.10
CA ARG A 51 -1.85 9.01 -0.94
C ARG A 51 -1.45 9.05 -2.41
N HIS A 52 -0.17 8.88 -2.70
CA HIS A 52 0.37 8.90 -4.06
C HIS A 52 0.56 7.49 -4.64
N SER A 53 0.29 6.45 -3.85
CA SER A 53 0.34 5.07 -4.31
C SER A 53 -0.91 4.74 -5.11
N GLY A 54 -0.76 4.09 -6.27
CA GLY A 54 -1.90 3.57 -7.04
C GLY A 54 -2.77 2.58 -6.25
N GLN A 55 -2.23 1.98 -5.19
CA GLN A 55 -2.98 1.08 -4.31
C GLN A 55 -4.01 1.81 -3.43
N ALA A 56 -3.81 3.10 -3.13
CA ALA A 56 -4.65 3.83 -2.18
C ALA A 56 -6.10 4.02 -2.66
N ILE A 57 -6.37 3.81 -3.95
CA ILE A 57 -7.74 3.75 -4.49
C ILE A 57 -8.58 2.62 -3.85
N PHE A 58 -7.92 1.57 -3.37
CA PHE A 58 -8.57 0.42 -2.73
C PHE A 58 -8.56 0.50 -1.20
N TYR A 59 -8.01 1.56 -0.61
CA TYR A 59 -7.99 1.70 0.83
C TYR A 59 -9.38 2.12 1.33
N GLU A 60 -9.85 1.40 2.35
CA GLU A 60 -11.04 1.73 3.12
C GLU A 60 -10.69 2.61 4.32
N PRO A 61 -11.67 3.22 5.00
CA PRO A 61 -11.43 3.98 6.23
C PRO A 61 -10.66 3.18 7.29
N SER A 62 -10.84 1.86 7.34
CA SER A 62 -10.10 0.96 8.22
C SER A 62 -8.61 0.86 7.88
N ASP A 63 -8.26 0.88 6.58
CA ASP A 63 -6.86 0.86 6.15
C ASP A 63 -6.15 2.17 6.51
N TRP A 64 -6.86 3.29 6.39
CA TRP A 64 -6.36 4.58 6.84
C TRP A 64 -6.17 4.66 8.35
N ALA A 65 -7.10 4.11 9.14
CA ALA A 65 -6.93 3.99 10.59
C ALA A 65 -5.72 3.11 10.94
N HIS A 66 -5.53 2.00 10.23
CA HIS A 66 -4.34 1.15 10.37
C HIS A 66 -3.06 1.90 10.02
N ALA A 67 -3.07 2.71 8.96
CA ALA A 67 -1.95 3.56 8.57
C ALA A 67 -1.63 4.63 9.63
N GLN A 68 -2.62 5.25 10.27
CA GLN A 68 -2.40 6.20 11.37
C GLN A 68 -1.77 5.53 12.59
N LEU A 69 -2.22 4.31 12.94
CA LEU A 69 -1.61 3.53 14.02
C LEU A 69 -0.15 3.20 13.70
N CYS A 70 0.12 2.71 12.48
CA CYS A 70 1.47 2.43 12.01
C CYS A 70 2.38 3.67 12.06
N ALA A 71 1.88 4.82 11.60
CA ALA A 71 2.61 6.09 11.63
C ALA A 71 2.91 6.57 13.06
N THR A 72 1.98 6.36 14.00
CA THR A 72 2.16 6.67 15.42
C THR A 72 3.27 5.80 16.03
N LEU A 73 3.19 4.48 15.84
CA LEU A 73 4.21 3.55 16.32
C LEU A 73 5.59 3.84 15.71
N LEU A 74 5.64 4.09 14.40
CA LEU A 74 6.87 4.49 13.72
C LEU A 74 7.42 5.81 14.28
N SER A 75 6.56 6.79 14.53
CA SER A 75 6.96 8.07 15.09
C SER A 75 7.61 7.88 16.47
N ASP A 76 6.97 7.12 17.35
CA ASP A 76 7.50 6.85 18.69
C ASP A 76 8.82 6.09 18.62
N GLU A 77 8.93 5.12 17.72
CA GLU A 77 10.14 4.33 17.56
C GLU A 77 11.32 5.15 17.01
N MET A 78 11.05 6.08 16.10
CA MET A 78 12.07 6.98 15.55
C MET A 78 12.54 8.06 16.53
N ARG A 79 11.77 8.36 17.59
CA ARG A 79 12.19 9.29 18.65
C ARG A 79 13.04 8.64 19.73
N ARG A 80 13.11 7.31 19.77
CA ARG A 80 13.95 6.61 20.76
C ARG A 80 15.42 6.81 20.42
N GLU A 81 16.24 6.96 21.46
CA GLU A 81 17.70 6.90 21.32
C GLU A 81 18.15 5.56 20.71
N LYS A 82 17.48 4.47 21.10
CA LYS A 82 17.74 3.10 20.61
C LYS A 82 16.44 2.44 20.14
N PRO A 83 16.21 2.36 18.82
CA PRO A 83 15.09 1.62 18.27
C PRO A 83 15.15 0.11 18.62
N ARG A 84 14.00 -0.43 19.02
CA ARG A 84 13.70 -1.81 19.34
C ARG A 84 13.46 -2.58 18.04
N ALA A 85 14.35 -3.51 17.74
CA ALA A 85 14.27 -4.33 16.53
C ALA A 85 12.91 -5.06 16.36
N GLY A 86 12.32 -5.54 17.47
CA GLY A 86 11.01 -6.20 17.45
C GLY A 86 9.87 -5.26 17.02
N MET A 87 9.87 -4.02 17.53
CA MET A 87 8.86 -3.02 17.16
C MET A 87 9.02 -2.58 15.70
N ILE A 88 10.26 -2.37 15.24
CA ILE A 88 10.54 -2.09 13.83
C ILE A 88 10.05 -3.22 12.93
N SER A 89 10.26 -4.48 13.32
CA SER A 89 9.78 -5.64 12.55
C SER A 89 8.25 -5.68 12.45
N GLN A 90 7.55 -5.30 13.52
CA GLN A 90 6.09 -5.19 13.53
C GLN A 90 5.61 -4.05 12.62
N ILE A 91 6.24 -2.87 12.70
CA ILE A 91 5.95 -1.73 11.84
C ILE A 91 6.12 -2.12 10.37
N LEU A 92 7.22 -2.78 10.01
CA LEU A 92 7.45 -3.25 8.63
C LEU A 92 6.39 -4.27 8.17
N SER A 93 5.84 -5.06 9.08
CA SER A 93 4.74 -5.99 8.79
C SER A 93 3.44 -5.22 8.52
N MET A 94 3.08 -4.25 9.37
CA MET A 94 1.94 -3.36 9.15
C MET A 94 2.03 -2.59 7.81
N MET A 95 3.22 -2.10 7.47
CA MET A 95 3.49 -1.48 6.16
C MET A 95 3.30 -2.46 4.99
N THR A 96 3.62 -3.73 5.20
CA THR A 96 3.46 -4.80 4.20
C THR A 96 1.98 -5.12 3.97
N ASP A 97 1.17 -5.12 5.04
CA ASP A 97 -0.27 -5.38 4.96
C ASP A 97 -1.00 -4.33 4.12
N LEU A 98 -0.50 -3.09 4.14
CA LEU A 98 -0.94 -2.00 3.27
C LEU A 98 -0.34 -2.03 1.84
N LEU A 99 0.41 -3.08 1.48
CA LEU A 99 1.01 -3.28 0.16
C LEU A 99 1.93 -2.13 -0.32
N THR A 100 2.64 -1.49 0.62
CA THR A 100 3.42 -0.27 0.35
C THR A 100 4.70 -0.52 -0.45
N THR A 101 5.27 -1.74 -0.39
CA THR A 101 6.47 -2.12 -1.13
C THR A 101 6.14 -2.93 -2.38
N GLU A 102 7.01 -2.89 -3.39
CA GLU A 102 6.85 -3.74 -4.59
C GLU A 102 6.86 -5.23 -4.22
N GLY A 103 7.71 -5.64 -3.28
CA GLY A 103 7.74 -7.00 -2.78
C GLY A 103 6.41 -7.43 -2.14
N ALA A 104 5.74 -6.54 -1.39
CA ALA A 104 4.42 -6.81 -0.83
C ALA A 104 3.38 -7.02 -1.93
N ARG A 105 3.34 -6.13 -2.93
CA ARG A 105 2.42 -6.22 -4.07
C ARG A 105 2.62 -7.48 -4.91
N ARG A 106 3.87 -7.82 -5.26
CA ARG A 106 4.17 -9.02 -6.05
C ARG A 106 3.75 -10.33 -5.36
N ARG A 107 3.79 -10.40 -4.03
CA ARG A 107 3.32 -11.59 -3.27
C ARG A 107 1.83 -11.83 -3.44
N VAL A 108 1.04 -10.76 -3.55
CA VAL A 108 -0.39 -10.82 -3.82
C VAL A 108 -0.72 -10.67 -5.32
N ARG A 109 0.29 -10.74 -6.18
CA ARG A 109 0.17 -10.65 -7.65
C ARG A 109 -0.42 -9.33 -8.13
N VAL A 110 -0.13 -8.24 -7.41
CA VAL A 110 -0.42 -6.87 -7.82
C VAL A 110 0.86 -6.26 -8.42
N GLU A 111 0.72 -5.58 -9.55
CA GLU A 111 1.80 -4.86 -10.24
C GLU A 111 1.34 -3.42 -10.49
N LEU A 112 2.26 -2.45 -10.38
CA LEU A 112 1.96 -1.05 -10.69
C LEU A 112 2.51 -0.75 -12.08
N GLU A 113 1.64 -0.23 -12.94
CA GLU A 113 2.01 0.29 -14.25
C GLU A 113 2.05 1.82 -14.20
N ARG A 114 2.89 2.43 -15.04
CA ARG A 114 3.00 3.89 -15.16
C ARG A 114 2.28 4.33 -16.43
N ALA A 115 1.57 5.45 -16.35
CA ALA A 115 0.96 6.06 -17.53
C ALA A 115 2.01 6.26 -18.63
N GLY A 116 1.73 5.76 -19.83
CA GLY A 116 2.63 5.81 -20.99
C GLY A 116 3.56 4.60 -21.17
N GLN A 117 3.58 3.65 -20.23
CA GLN A 117 4.21 2.34 -20.41
C GLN A 117 3.15 1.31 -20.79
N HIS A 118 2.60 1.39 -22.00
CA HIS A 118 1.76 0.33 -22.56
C HIS A 118 2.51 -0.36 -23.71
N ASP A 119 2.73 -1.66 -23.54
CA ASP A 119 2.77 -2.64 -24.63
C ASP A 119 1.94 -3.83 -24.10
N ASP A 120 0.86 -4.17 -24.80
CA ASP A 120 -0.06 -5.30 -24.57
C ASP A 120 -1.12 -5.25 -23.43
N GLY A 121 -2.32 -4.76 -23.77
CA GLY A 121 -3.60 -5.44 -23.51
C GLY A 121 -4.17 -5.52 -22.09
N ALA A 122 -3.53 -4.98 -21.05
CA ALA A 122 -4.10 -4.88 -19.71
C ALA A 122 -4.89 -3.57 -19.53
N GLU A 123 -6.12 -3.66 -19.00
CA GLU A 123 -6.94 -2.48 -18.70
C GLU A 123 -6.39 -1.74 -17.47
N VAL A 124 -5.64 -0.68 -17.71
CA VAL A 124 -5.13 0.21 -16.66
C VAL A 124 -6.24 1.16 -16.22
N VAL A 125 -6.78 0.96 -15.02
CA VAL A 125 -7.69 1.92 -14.38
C VAL A 125 -6.91 3.20 -14.06
N THR A 126 -7.00 4.17 -14.95
CA THR A 126 -6.43 5.51 -14.76
C THR A 126 -7.56 6.44 -14.32
N ILE A 127 -7.57 6.87 -13.05
CA ILE A 127 -8.48 7.94 -12.61
C ILE A 127 -7.67 9.23 -12.49
N ALA A 128 -8.10 10.24 -13.24
CA ALA A 128 -7.43 11.54 -13.32
C ALA A 128 -7.30 12.20 -11.94
N PRO A 129 -6.22 12.96 -11.68
CA PRO A 129 -5.98 13.62 -10.39
C PRO A 129 -7.06 14.63 -9.98
N GLU A 130 -7.85 15.12 -10.94
CA GLU A 130 -8.84 16.19 -10.73
C GLU A 130 -10.04 15.75 -9.88
N ALA A 131 -10.26 14.44 -9.69
CA ALA A 131 -11.31 13.91 -8.82
C ALA A 131 -10.94 13.89 -7.32
N ILE A 132 -9.68 14.18 -6.97
CA ILE A 132 -9.15 14.07 -5.59
C ILE A 132 -9.06 15.43 -4.89
N TYR A 133 -9.13 16.54 -5.64
CA TYR A 133 -8.96 17.91 -5.13
C TYR A 133 -10.23 18.78 -5.22
N GLY A 134 -11.40 18.16 -4.97
CA GLY A 134 -12.65 18.84 -4.65
C GLY A 134 -12.98 18.75 -3.16
#